data_AF-A0A8T9Q3Z1-F1
#
_entry.id   AF-A0A8T9Q3Z1-F1
#
_cell.length_a   1.000
_cell.length_b   1.000
_cell.length_c   1.000
_cell.angle_alpha   90.00
_cell.angle_beta   90.00
_cell.angle_gamma   90.00
#
_symmetry.space_group_name_H-M   'P 1'
#
loop_
_entity.id
_entity.type
_entity.pdbx_description
1 polymer ?
#
loop_
_entity_poly.entity_id
_entity_poly.type
_entity_poly.pdbx_seq_one_letter_code
_entity_poly.pdbx_strand_id
1 'polypeptide(L)'
;MFLPFLKNPFLSPRFSREDFRDLMAGHLSRLTSQNQEGRYTAQISSLQPHHTTYARFLAEQSEAIGEQLGSTGEVQQLLADFQAFAKNELLVDVEYQFKRKKPNAAALTEFLPKGRKEYNKATLLTLPTLLERTATLTQKFKAELGPTWLPRPPPYKPPTPPPATPRARAKGPCKTTASRKKSYAKPPPASSSSTCWSKSSCISTSLTR
;
A
#
# COMPACT_ATOMS: atom_id res chain seq x y z
N MET A 1 40.55 -2.72 21.47
CA MET A 1 39.90 -3.57 20.44
C MET A 1 39.31 -2.66 19.38
N PHE A 2 40.00 -2.52 18.25
CA PHE A 2 39.49 -1.83 17.07
C PHE A 2 38.52 -2.76 16.36
N LEU A 3 37.28 -2.31 16.14
CA LEU A 3 36.24 -3.04 15.41
C LEU A 3 36.68 -3.25 13.94
N PRO A 4 37.08 -4.46 13.49
CA PRO A 4 37.43 -4.72 12.10
C PRO A 4 36.20 -4.82 11.18
N PHE A 5 35.01 -4.41 11.66
CA PHE A 5 33.72 -4.72 11.01
C PHE A 5 32.81 -3.52 10.77
N LEU A 6 33.28 -2.28 10.99
CA LEU A 6 32.54 -1.10 10.50
C LEU A 6 32.86 -0.90 9.01
N LYS A 7 32.44 -1.84 8.17
CA LYS A 7 32.23 -1.52 6.74
C LYS A 7 31.30 -0.33 6.73
N ASN A 8 31.77 0.78 6.16
CA ASN A 8 30.98 2.00 6.08
C ASN A 8 29.63 1.67 5.43
N PRO A 9 28.50 1.72 6.17
CA PRO A 9 27.20 1.31 5.66
C PRO A 9 26.75 2.21 4.49
N PHE A 10 27.26 3.45 4.44
CA PHE A 10 27.02 4.41 3.38
C PHE A 10 27.70 4.06 2.05
N LEU A 11 28.67 3.13 2.05
CA LEU A 11 29.28 2.63 0.80
C LEU A 11 28.44 1.51 0.16
N SER A 12 27.41 1.00 0.84
CA SER A 12 26.57 -0.04 0.27
C SER A 12 25.49 0.58 -0.63
N PRO A 13 25.37 0.14 -1.90
CA PRO A 13 24.27 0.58 -2.77
C PRO A 13 22.90 0.06 -2.31
N ARG A 14 22.88 -0.80 -1.30
CA ARG A 14 21.69 -1.41 -0.70
C ARG A 14 21.28 -0.74 0.61
N PHE A 15 21.90 0.36 0.98
CA PHE A 15 21.55 1.07 2.21
C PHE A 15 20.15 1.65 2.07
N SER A 16 19.18 1.04 2.75
CA SER A 16 17.78 1.47 2.70
C SER A 16 17.55 2.69 3.59
N ARG A 17 16.43 3.37 3.39
CA ARG A 17 16.03 4.53 4.21
C ARG A 17 15.72 4.09 5.65
N GLU A 18 15.20 2.89 5.78
CA GLU A 18 14.86 2.21 7.03
C GLU A 18 16.13 1.86 7.81
N ASP A 19 17.16 1.34 7.12
CA ASP A 19 18.47 1.06 7.73
C ASP A 19 19.10 2.35 8.28
N PHE A 20 18.96 3.47 7.57
CA PHE A 20 19.44 4.76 8.07
C PHE A 20 18.70 5.22 9.32
N ARG A 21 17.37 5.08 9.34
CA ARG A 21 16.56 5.39 10.53
C ARG A 21 17.03 4.57 11.72
N ASP A 22 17.21 3.27 11.53
CA ASP A 22 17.57 2.35 12.61
C ASP A 22 19.01 2.59 13.09
N LEU A 23 19.93 2.95 12.19
CA LEU A 23 21.28 3.39 12.53
C LEU A 23 21.25 4.67 13.38
N MET A 24 20.46 5.68 12.99
CA MET A 24 20.29 6.92 13.75
C MET A 24 19.68 6.68 15.14
N ALA A 25 18.66 5.82 15.22
CA ALA A 25 18.05 5.42 16.48
C ALA A 25 19.06 4.71 17.40
N GLY A 26 19.86 3.80 16.84
CA GLY A 26 20.94 3.11 17.57
C GLY A 26 22.04 4.07 18.05
N HIS A 27 22.40 5.06 17.22
CA HIS A 27 23.38 6.08 17.60
C HIS A 27 22.87 6.97 18.75
N LEU A 28 21.63 7.46 18.66
CA LEU A 28 21.00 8.22 19.73
C LEU A 28 20.90 7.39 21.02
N SER A 29 20.47 6.13 20.94
CA SER A 29 20.39 5.23 22.10
C SER A 29 21.75 5.08 22.80
N ARG A 30 22.83 4.91 22.03
CA ARG A 30 24.20 4.83 22.57
C ARG A 30 24.62 6.14 23.23
N LEU A 31 24.43 7.28 22.56
CA LEU A 31 24.74 8.60 23.12
C LEU A 31 24.00 8.84 24.43
N THR A 32 22.69 8.53 24.47
CA THR A 32 21.88 8.65 25.68
C THR A 32 22.38 7.74 26.80
N SER A 33 22.73 6.48 26.49
CA SER A 33 23.24 5.52 27.49
C SER A 33 24.59 5.92 28.08
N GLN A 34 25.41 6.64 27.30
CA GLN A 34 26.75 7.08 27.69
C GLN A 34 26.78 8.53 28.20
N ASN A 35 25.62 9.20 28.33
CA ASN A 35 25.52 10.60 28.73
C ASN A 35 25.69 10.81 30.24
N GLN A 36 26.81 10.31 30.79
CA GLN A 36 27.22 10.60 32.16
C GLN A 36 27.60 12.08 32.27
N GLU A 37 27.14 12.74 33.33
CA GLU A 37 27.41 14.17 33.61
C GLU A 37 26.96 15.13 32.49
N GLY A 38 26.09 14.67 31.58
CA GLY A 38 25.58 15.52 30.50
C GLY A 38 26.56 15.82 29.37
N ARG A 39 27.69 15.11 29.26
CA ARG A 39 28.74 15.34 28.24
C ARG A 39 28.25 15.33 26.80
N TYR A 40 27.23 14.53 26.48
CA TYR A 40 26.68 14.39 25.13
C TYR A 40 25.34 15.14 24.94
N THR A 41 24.88 15.91 25.93
CA THR A 41 23.56 16.55 25.90
C THR A 41 23.38 17.47 24.68
N ALA A 42 24.41 18.22 24.30
CA ALA A 42 24.37 19.11 23.13
C ALA A 42 24.26 18.34 21.80
N GLN A 43 24.91 17.17 21.69
CA GLN A 43 24.81 16.33 20.49
C GLN A 43 23.45 15.64 20.42
N ILE A 44 22.95 15.13 21.55
CA ILE A 44 21.61 14.54 21.64
C ILE A 44 20.56 15.59 21.26
N SER A 45 20.64 16.80 21.83
CA SER A 45 19.66 17.85 21.54
C SER A 45 19.67 18.32 20.08
N SER A 46 20.84 18.28 19.42
CA SER A 46 20.96 18.57 17.99
C SER A 46 20.42 17.43 17.12
N LEU A 47 20.71 16.17 17.43
CA LEU A 47 20.36 15.01 16.58
C LEU A 47 18.91 14.55 16.74
N GLN A 48 18.36 14.66 17.95
CA GLN A 48 16.97 14.25 18.27
C GLN A 48 15.94 14.82 17.29
N PRO A 49 15.88 16.15 17.01
CA PRO A 49 14.88 16.70 16.10
C PRO A 49 15.03 16.13 14.69
N HIS A 50 16.26 15.98 14.18
CA HIS A 50 16.50 15.42 12.85
C HIS A 50 16.01 13.98 12.72
N HIS A 51 16.30 13.14 13.72
CA HIS A 51 15.76 11.78 13.76
C HIS A 51 14.22 11.77 13.79
N THR A 52 13.59 12.61 14.61
CA THR A 52 12.11 12.68 14.66
C THR A 52 11.49 13.15 13.36
N THR A 53 12.07 14.16 12.71
CA THR A 53 11.61 14.66 11.41
C THR A 53 11.77 13.58 10.33
N TYR A 54 12.89 12.86 10.33
CA TYR A 54 13.13 11.79 9.38
C TYR A 54 12.17 10.61 9.58
N ALA A 55 11.94 10.17 10.82
CA ALA A 55 10.99 9.11 11.13
C ALA A 55 9.56 9.48 10.70
N ARG A 56 9.15 10.74 10.94
CA ARG A 56 7.86 11.25 10.48
C ARG A 56 7.75 11.26 8.95
N PHE A 57 8.79 11.70 8.26
CA PHE A 57 8.83 11.71 6.80
C PHE A 57 8.64 10.30 6.20
N LEU A 58 9.29 9.28 6.78
CA LEU A 58 9.11 7.89 6.33
C LEU A 58 7.70 7.36 6.59
N ALA A 59 7.09 7.74 7.72
CA ALA A 59 5.70 7.38 8.01
C ALA A 59 4.73 8.01 7.00
N GLU A 60 4.86 9.32 6.73
CA GLU A 60 4.04 10.04 5.75
C GLU A 60 4.20 9.45 4.33
N GLN A 61 5.41 9.05 3.93
CA GLN A 61 5.62 8.35 2.66
C GLN A 61 4.94 6.99 2.61
N SER A 62 5.01 6.22 3.70
CA SER A 62 4.41 4.89 3.77
C SER A 62 2.89 4.95 3.69
N GLU A 63 2.28 5.93 4.38
CA GLU A 63 0.84 6.22 4.30
C GLU A 63 0.42 6.62 2.89
N ALA A 64 1.15 7.54 2.25
CA ALA A 64 0.85 7.97 0.88
C ALA A 64 0.94 6.83 -0.14
N ILE A 65 1.94 5.95 -0.01
CA ILE A 65 2.07 4.75 -0.84
C ILE A 65 0.91 3.78 -0.55
N GLY A 66 0.54 3.60 0.72
CA GLY A 66 -0.61 2.79 1.12
C GLY A 66 -1.92 3.28 0.51
N GLU A 67 -2.17 4.59 0.52
CA GLU A 67 -3.35 5.21 -0.11
C GLU A 67 -3.35 5.04 -1.64
N GLN A 68 -2.20 5.20 -2.30
CA GLN A 68 -2.07 4.97 -3.74
C GLN A 68 -2.29 3.50 -4.12
N LEU A 69 -1.74 2.56 -3.34
CA LEU A 69 -1.97 1.13 -3.57
C LEU A 69 -3.42 0.73 -3.27
N GLY A 70 -4.02 1.30 -2.23
CA GLY A 70 -5.44 1.09 -1.91
C GLY A 70 -6.36 1.58 -3.04
N SER A 71 -6.17 2.83 -3.47
CA SER A 71 -6.95 3.43 -4.56
C SER A 71 -6.77 2.72 -5.90
N THR A 72 -5.55 2.27 -6.23
CA THR A 72 -5.33 1.46 -7.44
C THR A 72 -5.98 0.08 -7.34
N GLY A 73 -6.01 -0.54 -6.17
CA GLY A 73 -6.73 -1.79 -5.92
C GLY A 73 -8.24 -1.66 -6.10
N GLU A 74 -8.85 -0.62 -5.53
CA GLU A 74 -10.29 -0.33 -5.71
C GLU A 74 -10.66 -0.10 -7.18
N VAL A 75 -9.83 0.67 -7.90
CA VAL A 75 -10.04 0.97 -9.31
C VAL A 75 -9.88 -0.28 -10.19
N GLN A 76 -8.94 -1.18 -9.86
CA GLN A 76 -8.82 -2.48 -10.53
C GLN A 76 -10.01 -3.39 -10.24
N GLN A 77 -10.48 -3.42 -8.99
CA GLN A 77 -11.66 -4.20 -8.60
C GLN A 77 -12.91 -3.71 -9.35
N LEU A 78 -13.12 -2.39 -9.43
CA LEU A 78 -14.22 -1.79 -10.20
C LEU A 78 -14.17 -2.22 -11.68
N LEU A 79 -12.97 -2.26 -12.27
CA LEU A 79 -12.78 -2.73 -13.64
C LEU A 79 -13.13 -4.21 -13.79
N ALA A 80 -12.70 -5.06 -12.86
CA ALA A 80 -13.05 -6.47 -12.85
C ALA A 80 -14.57 -6.69 -12.71
N ASP A 81 -15.21 -5.97 -11.78
CA ASP A 81 -16.65 -6.03 -11.55
C ASP A 81 -17.43 -5.57 -12.80
N PHE A 82 -16.99 -4.49 -13.45
CA PHE A 82 -17.58 -4.02 -14.69
C PHE A 82 -17.44 -5.04 -15.82
N GLN A 83 -16.27 -5.65 -15.99
CA GLN A 83 -16.05 -6.68 -17.01
C GLN A 83 -16.92 -7.92 -16.76
N ALA A 84 -17.06 -8.34 -15.49
CA ALA A 84 -17.92 -9.45 -15.10
C ALA A 84 -19.40 -9.14 -15.37
N PHE A 85 -19.87 -7.97 -14.96
CA PHE A 85 -21.21 -7.48 -15.22
C PHE A 85 -21.50 -7.42 -16.73
N ALA A 86 -20.58 -6.83 -17.50
CA ALA A 86 -20.75 -6.71 -18.93
C ALA A 86 -20.88 -8.09 -19.59
N LYS A 87 -20.02 -9.04 -19.21
CA LYS A 87 -19.99 -10.38 -19.80
C LYS A 87 -21.21 -11.22 -19.44
N ASN A 88 -21.63 -11.19 -18.18
CA ASN A 88 -22.62 -12.15 -17.65
C ASN A 88 -24.06 -11.64 -17.77
N GLU A 89 -24.27 -10.32 -17.68
CA GLU A 89 -25.60 -9.72 -17.64
C GLU A 89 -25.85 -8.88 -18.89
N LEU A 90 -25.14 -7.75 -19.04
CA LEU A 90 -25.35 -6.78 -20.13
C LEU A 90 -25.35 -7.43 -21.52
N LEU A 91 -24.27 -8.12 -21.88
CA LEU A 91 -24.14 -8.68 -23.23
C LEU A 91 -25.11 -9.83 -23.48
N VAL A 92 -25.48 -10.58 -22.45
CA VAL A 92 -26.41 -11.70 -22.58
C VAL A 92 -27.83 -11.17 -22.79
N ASP A 93 -28.25 -10.23 -21.95
CA ASP A 93 -29.60 -9.69 -21.96
C ASP A 93 -29.87 -8.81 -23.17
N VAL A 94 -28.95 -7.90 -23.50
CA VAL A 94 -29.08 -7.02 -24.68
C VAL A 94 -29.16 -7.85 -25.95
N GLU A 95 -28.32 -8.88 -26.10
CA GLU A 95 -28.37 -9.73 -27.28
C GLU A 95 -29.61 -10.62 -27.31
N TYR A 96 -30.01 -11.18 -26.18
CA TYR A 96 -31.24 -11.98 -26.13
C TYR A 96 -32.47 -11.13 -26.47
N GLN A 97 -32.56 -9.92 -25.91
CA GLN A 97 -33.69 -9.03 -26.12
C GLN A 97 -33.74 -8.51 -27.56
N PHE A 98 -32.63 -7.95 -28.08
CA PHE A 98 -32.61 -7.30 -29.39
C PHE A 98 -32.25 -8.21 -30.57
N LYS A 99 -31.80 -9.45 -30.36
CA LYS A 99 -31.67 -10.45 -31.45
C LYS A 99 -32.83 -11.45 -31.49
N ARG A 100 -33.35 -11.89 -30.33
CA ARG A 100 -34.32 -13.00 -30.29
C ARG A 100 -35.75 -12.54 -29.97
N LYS A 101 -35.95 -11.77 -28.89
CA LYS A 101 -37.32 -11.41 -28.45
C LYS A 101 -37.96 -10.31 -29.28
N LYS A 102 -37.26 -9.20 -29.48
CA LYS A 102 -37.70 -8.04 -30.27
C LYS A 102 -36.53 -7.63 -31.18
N PRO A 103 -36.42 -8.23 -32.37
CA PRO A 103 -35.28 -7.98 -33.25
C PRO A 103 -35.17 -6.50 -33.61
N ASN A 104 -34.13 -5.85 -33.09
CA ASN A 104 -33.82 -4.44 -33.34
C ASN A 104 -32.32 -4.30 -33.53
N ALA A 105 -31.88 -4.45 -34.78
CA ALA A 105 -30.46 -4.41 -35.14
C ALA A 105 -29.83 -3.04 -34.82
N ALA A 106 -30.59 -1.94 -34.96
CA ALA A 106 -30.11 -0.59 -34.67
C ALA A 106 -29.80 -0.40 -33.18
N ALA A 107 -30.72 -0.82 -32.29
CA ALA A 107 -30.48 -0.77 -30.84
C ALA A 107 -29.27 -1.62 -30.43
N LEU A 108 -29.11 -2.79 -31.05
CA LEU A 108 -27.96 -3.65 -30.79
C LEU A 108 -26.64 -3.02 -31.22
N THR A 109 -26.61 -2.36 -32.38
CA THR A 109 -25.42 -1.62 -32.83
C THR A 109 -25.12 -0.39 -31.99
N GLU A 110 -26.13 0.28 -31.43
CA GLU A 110 -25.93 1.38 -30.47
C GLU A 110 -25.29 0.88 -29.16
N PHE A 111 -25.75 -0.26 -28.65
CA PHE A 111 -25.17 -0.89 -27.46
C PHE A 111 -23.75 -1.43 -27.71
N LEU A 112 -23.53 -2.03 -28.88
CA LEU A 112 -22.32 -2.78 -29.20
C LEU A 112 -21.67 -2.31 -30.52
N PRO A 113 -21.21 -1.05 -30.61
CA PRO A 113 -20.68 -0.50 -31.86
C PRO A 113 -19.43 -1.25 -32.34
N LYS A 114 -18.59 -1.73 -31.40
CA LYS A 114 -17.42 -2.56 -31.68
C LYS A 114 -17.61 -4.02 -31.26
N GLY A 115 -18.85 -4.42 -31.02
CA GLY A 115 -19.21 -5.75 -30.53
C GLY A 115 -18.79 -6.02 -29.07
N ARG A 116 -18.99 -7.28 -28.64
CA ARG A 116 -18.69 -7.75 -27.27
C ARG A 116 -17.24 -7.54 -26.82
N LYS A 117 -16.31 -7.53 -27.77
CA LYS A 117 -14.86 -7.42 -27.49
C LYS A 117 -14.48 -6.10 -26.84
N GLU A 118 -15.24 -5.03 -27.08
CA GLU A 118 -14.98 -3.71 -26.49
C GLU A 118 -15.14 -3.73 -24.97
N TYR A 119 -16.22 -4.35 -24.49
CA TYR A 119 -16.51 -4.47 -23.06
C TYR A 119 -15.57 -5.47 -22.37
N ASN A 120 -15.27 -6.59 -23.03
CA ASN A 120 -14.33 -7.59 -22.48
C ASN A 120 -12.88 -7.08 -22.41
N LYS A 121 -12.50 -6.10 -23.24
CA LYS A 121 -11.17 -5.48 -23.26
C LYS A 121 -11.18 -4.08 -22.67
N ALA A 122 -12.17 -3.75 -21.84
CA ALA A 122 -12.23 -2.47 -21.17
C ALA A 122 -10.97 -2.26 -20.33
N THR A 123 -10.30 -1.14 -20.56
CA THR A 123 -9.18 -0.64 -19.75
C THR A 123 -9.65 0.47 -18.82
N LEU A 124 -8.83 0.84 -17.84
CA LEU A 124 -9.13 1.95 -16.92
C LEU A 124 -9.42 3.27 -17.63
N LEU A 125 -8.79 3.51 -18.78
CA LEU A 125 -9.00 4.72 -19.59
C LEU A 125 -10.36 4.71 -20.29
N THR A 126 -10.84 3.53 -20.71
CA THR A 126 -12.10 3.39 -21.44
C THR A 126 -13.31 3.18 -20.53
N LEU A 127 -13.10 2.74 -19.29
CA LEU A 127 -14.14 2.37 -18.35
C LEU A 127 -15.18 3.49 -18.10
N PRO A 128 -14.80 4.78 -17.90
CA PRO A 128 -15.77 5.86 -17.70
C PRO A 128 -16.70 6.02 -18.89
N THR A 129 -16.15 5.99 -20.11
CA THR A 129 -16.92 6.15 -21.35
C THR A 129 -17.88 4.98 -21.57
N LEU A 130 -17.48 3.76 -21.23
CA LEU A 130 -18.32 2.58 -21.36
C LEU A 130 -19.46 2.59 -20.33
N LEU A 131 -19.16 2.96 -19.09
CA LEU A 131 -20.17 3.11 -18.03
C LEU A 131 -21.22 4.16 -18.40
N GLU A 132 -20.79 5.34 -18.83
CA GLU A 132 -21.69 6.43 -19.24
C GLU A 132 -22.57 6.01 -20.43
N ARG A 133 -21.98 5.36 -21.44
CA ARG A 133 -22.73 4.82 -22.58
C ARG A 133 -23.74 3.77 -22.15
N THR A 134 -23.36 2.84 -21.27
CA THR A 134 -24.32 1.85 -20.75
C THR A 134 -25.44 2.49 -19.96
N ALA A 135 -25.14 3.48 -19.10
CA ALA A 135 -26.15 4.20 -18.32
C ALA A 135 -27.15 4.93 -19.24
N THR A 136 -26.67 5.65 -20.25
CA THR A 136 -27.54 6.39 -21.19
C THR A 136 -28.39 5.46 -22.05
N LEU A 137 -27.82 4.39 -22.61
CA LEU A 137 -28.55 3.45 -23.45
C LEU A 137 -29.56 2.61 -22.66
N THR A 138 -29.22 2.22 -21.43
CA THR A 138 -30.14 1.46 -20.58
C THR A 138 -31.33 2.31 -20.12
N GLN A 139 -31.12 3.61 -19.92
CA GLN A 139 -32.22 4.55 -19.73
C GLN A 139 -33.08 4.70 -20.99
N LYS A 140 -32.45 4.86 -22.16
CA LYS A 140 -33.14 5.01 -23.45
C LYS A 140 -34.02 3.81 -23.78
N PHE A 141 -33.51 2.59 -23.56
CA PHE A 141 -34.20 1.34 -23.91
C PHE A 141 -34.85 0.65 -22.69
N LYS A 142 -35.08 1.38 -21.60
CA LYS A 142 -35.66 0.84 -20.35
C LYS A 142 -36.98 0.10 -20.57
N ALA A 143 -37.85 0.65 -21.42
CA ALA A 143 -39.15 0.03 -21.73
C ALA A 143 -39.01 -1.29 -22.51
N GLU A 144 -37.94 -1.42 -23.31
CA GLU A 144 -37.68 -2.60 -24.13
C GLU A 144 -36.94 -3.69 -23.35
N LEU A 145 -36.00 -3.32 -22.48
CA LEU A 145 -35.25 -4.24 -21.63
C LEU A 145 -36.10 -4.79 -20.46
N GLY A 146 -37.12 -4.06 -20.03
CA GLY A 146 -38.05 -4.47 -18.99
C GLY A 146 -37.61 -4.09 -17.57
N PRO A 147 -38.50 -4.26 -16.56
CA PRO A 147 -38.29 -3.78 -15.19
C PRO A 147 -37.20 -4.54 -14.42
N THR A 148 -36.81 -5.73 -14.89
CA THR A 148 -35.71 -6.52 -14.34
C THR A 148 -34.34 -5.88 -14.55
N TRP A 149 -34.23 -4.94 -15.50
CA TRP A 149 -32.99 -4.24 -15.84
C TRP A 149 -32.78 -2.96 -15.00
N LEU A 150 -33.05 -3.05 -13.70
CA LEU A 150 -32.66 -1.98 -12.77
C LEU A 150 -31.13 -1.98 -12.70
N PRO A 151 -30.48 -0.88 -13.08
CA PRO A 151 -29.03 -0.84 -13.09
C PRO A 151 -28.59 -1.05 -11.64
N ARG A 152 -27.73 -2.03 -11.39
CA ARG A 152 -26.84 -2.04 -10.22
C ARG A 152 -25.53 -1.39 -10.64
N PRO A 153 -25.45 -0.05 -10.86
CA PRO A 153 -24.16 0.53 -10.65
C PRO A 153 -23.97 0.48 -9.13
N PRO A 154 -22.88 -0.11 -8.59
CA PRO A 154 -22.42 0.43 -7.32
C PRO A 154 -22.31 1.94 -7.55
N PRO A 155 -22.84 2.80 -6.66
CA PRO A 155 -22.71 4.24 -6.85
C PRO A 155 -21.23 4.53 -7.01
N TYR A 156 -20.80 4.82 -8.25
CA TYR A 156 -19.44 5.22 -8.53
C TYR A 156 -19.30 6.59 -7.89
N LYS A 157 -18.83 6.61 -6.65
CA LYS A 157 -18.21 7.81 -6.11
C LYS A 157 -16.90 7.88 -6.87
N PRO A 158 -16.69 8.87 -7.77
CA PRO A 158 -15.35 9.10 -8.28
C PRO A 158 -14.42 9.16 -7.06
N PRO A 159 -13.22 8.54 -7.11
CA PRO A 159 -12.29 8.67 -6.01
C PRO A 159 -12.15 10.15 -5.73
N THR A 160 -12.60 10.57 -4.55
CA THR A 160 -12.50 11.96 -4.13
C THR A 160 -11.04 12.31 -4.35
N PRO A 161 -10.70 13.33 -5.17
CA PRO A 161 -9.30 13.73 -5.31
C PRO A 161 -8.79 13.92 -3.87
N PRO A 162 -7.64 13.31 -3.51
CA PRO A 162 -7.13 13.45 -2.16
C PRO A 162 -7.18 14.95 -1.85
N PRO A 163 -7.79 15.35 -0.71
CA PRO A 163 -7.94 16.77 -0.40
C PRO A 163 -6.57 17.39 -0.59
N ALA A 164 -6.49 18.39 -1.48
CA ALA A 164 -5.24 19.03 -1.83
C ALA A 164 -4.55 19.38 -0.52
N THR A 165 -3.53 18.60 -0.15
CA THR A 165 -2.88 18.76 1.14
C THR A 165 -2.36 20.19 1.07
N PRO A 166 -2.85 21.12 1.91
CA PRO A 166 -2.27 22.44 1.96
C PRO A 166 -0.80 22.16 2.26
N ARG A 167 0.10 22.49 1.33
CA ARG A 167 1.54 22.46 1.61
C ARG A 167 1.69 23.22 2.90
N ALA A 168 1.91 22.50 4.00
CA ALA A 168 1.77 23.05 5.34
C ALA A 168 2.87 24.09 5.48
N ARG A 169 2.46 25.34 5.25
CA ARG A 169 3.24 26.52 5.50
C ARG A 169 3.53 26.46 6.99
N ALA A 170 4.81 26.29 7.32
CA ALA A 170 5.32 26.32 8.67
C ALA A 170 4.66 27.45 9.47
N LYS A 171 3.97 27.09 10.56
CA LYS A 171 3.63 27.93 11.71
C LYS A 171 3.11 27.01 12.81
N GLY A 172 3.83 26.97 13.94
CA GLY A 172 3.47 26.21 15.15
C GLY A 172 2.23 26.79 15.88
N PRO A 173 2.06 26.59 17.21
CA PRO A 173 2.87 25.82 18.16
C PRO A 173 2.10 24.67 18.85
N CYS A 174 2.88 23.91 19.62
CA CYS A 174 2.52 22.83 20.52
C CYS A 174 1.19 23.00 21.29
N LYS A 175 0.46 21.90 21.42
CA LYS A 175 -0.32 21.62 22.64
C LYS A 175 -0.04 20.19 23.11
N THR A 176 0.51 20.14 24.31
CA THR A 176 0.66 18.98 25.18
C THR A 176 -0.69 18.49 25.69
N THR A 177 -1.00 17.21 25.47
CA THR A 177 -1.89 16.40 26.33
C THR A 177 -1.35 14.97 26.31
N ALA A 178 -0.63 14.56 27.36
CA ALA A 178 -1.15 13.97 28.59
C ALA A 178 -1.42 12.45 28.48
N SER A 179 -0.59 11.72 29.23
CA SER A 179 -0.90 10.52 30.00
C SER A 179 -1.24 9.22 29.27
N ARG A 180 -0.27 8.29 29.29
CA ARG A 180 -0.58 6.90 29.68
C ARG A 180 0.63 6.23 30.31
N LYS A 181 0.65 6.21 31.66
CA LYS A 181 1.53 5.33 32.45
C LYS A 181 1.16 3.87 32.15
N LYS A 182 2.13 3.06 31.70
CA LYS A 182 2.12 1.61 31.87
C LYS A 182 3.35 1.22 32.66
N SER A 183 3.12 0.86 33.92
CA SER A 183 4.09 0.24 34.82
C SER A 183 4.42 -1.16 34.30
N TYR A 184 5.70 -1.41 33.99
CA TYR A 184 6.18 -2.75 33.74
C TYR A 184 6.65 -3.36 35.06
N ALA A 185 6.06 -4.51 35.40
CA ALA A 185 6.48 -5.37 36.49
C ALA A 185 7.91 -5.90 36.24
N LYS A 186 8.69 -6.00 37.32
CA LYS A 186 10.04 -6.59 37.37
C LYS A 186 10.05 -8.03 36.81
N PRO A 187 11.01 -8.38 35.95
CA PRO A 187 11.44 -9.77 35.81
C PRO A 187 12.52 -10.13 36.86
N PRO A 188 12.58 -11.39 37.34
CA PRO A 188 13.58 -11.86 38.28
C PRO A 188 14.96 -12.09 37.62
N PRO A 189 16.05 -12.17 38.42
CA PRO A 189 17.42 -12.22 37.91
C PRO A 189 17.85 -13.58 37.36
N ALA A 190 18.83 -13.50 36.49
CA ALA A 190 19.48 -14.54 35.72
C ALA A 190 20.05 -15.69 36.57
N SER A 191 19.89 -16.93 36.09
CA SER A 191 20.74 -18.06 36.47
C SER A 191 21.72 -18.38 35.35
N SER A 192 23.00 -18.20 35.68
CA SER A 192 24.17 -18.73 34.99
C SER A 192 24.08 -20.24 34.78
N SER A 193 24.44 -20.72 33.59
CA SER A 193 25.09 -22.03 33.48
C SER A 193 26.08 -22.03 32.32
N SER A 194 27.34 -22.09 32.71
CA SER A 194 28.49 -22.49 31.92
C SER A 194 28.39 -23.99 31.61
N THR A 195 28.66 -24.41 30.38
CA THR A 195 29.36 -25.69 30.16
C THR A 195 30.06 -25.68 28.80
N CYS A 196 31.40 -25.59 28.85
CA CYS A 196 32.28 -26.16 27.85
C CYS A 196 31.95 -27.64 27.69
N TRP A 197 32.09 -28.21 26.49
CA TRP A 197 32.87 -29.43 26.32
C TRP A 197 33.33 -29.58 24.87
N SER A 198 34.60 -29.92 24.79
CA SER A 198 35.42 -30.18 23.62
C SER A 198 35.26 -31.64 23.19
N LYS A 199 35.44 -31.92 21.89
CA LYS A 199 36.10 -33.11 21.26
C LYS A 199 35.50 -33.36 19.87
N SER A 200 36.31 -33.16 18.83
CA SER A 200 37.08 -34.21 18.12
C SER A 200 36.27 -34.94 17.06
N SER A 201 36.64 -34.73 15.80
CA SER A 201 36.80 -35.81 14.82
C SER A 201 37.58 -35.29 13.62
N CYS A 202 38.81 -35.78 13.49
CA CYS A 202 39.58 -35.77 12.26
C CYS A 202 38.95 -36.79 11.31
N ILE A 203 38.83 -36.46 10.02
CA ILE A 203 38.67 -37.45 8.96
C ILE A 203 39.77 -37.19 7.94
N SER A 204 40.73 -38.11 7.91
CA SER A 204 41.72 -38.29 6.86
C SER A 204 41.75 -39.78 6.58
N THR A 205 41.33 -40.20 5.38
CA THR A 205 42.02 -41.28 4.64
C THR A 205 41.59 -41.32 3.18
N SER A 206 42.64 -41.32 2.36
CA SER A 206 42.79 -41.72 0.96
C SER A 206 42.15 -43.06 0.57
N LEU A 207 41.77 -43.21 -0.72
CA LEU A 207 42.23 -44.35 -1.54
C LEU A 207 42.05 -44.09 -3.05
N THR A 208 43.16 -44.17 -3.78
CA THR A 208 43.33 -44.60 -5.19
C THR A 208 42.57 -45.91 -5.47
N ARG A 209 42.14 -46.27 -6.69
CA ARG A 209 42.78 -46.20 -8.02
C ARG A 209 41.70 -46.46 -9.08
#